data_AF-A7T2V4-F1
#
_entry.id   AF-A7T2V4-F1
#
_cell.length_a   1.000
_cell.length_b   1.000
_cell.length_c   1.000
_cell.angle_alpha   90.00
_cell.angle_beta   90.00
_cell.angle_gamma   90.00
#
_symmetry.space_group_name_H-M   'P 1'
#
loop_
_entity.id
_entity.type
_entity.pdbx_description
1 polymer ?
#
loop_
_entity_poly.entity_id
_entity_poly.type
_entity_poly.pdbx_seq_one_letter_code
_entity_poly.pdbx_strand_id
1 'polypeptide(L)'
;ISVGDGSKLVIPYYNKGLLPGNVIWKLDLSKDRTAVYATTDFKVIKHPIQECSTFSTCESCSGRGDPFCGWCTLYNKCSVRSECADSSLSPLRFATEKSICVSIVSTNPDKFPYGVSTQLEATVQNLPPLTAGNTYQCYINNKVQTTSTINSNTVKCSTPDSSGLPEITNPTGDVLVELALYSSETGQKFVVKKIPFYDCTKMKG
;
A
#
# COMPACT_ATOMS: atom_id res chain seq x y z
N ILE A 1 15.38 24.99 6.17
CA ILE A 1 14.73 26.32 6.16
C ILE A 1 13.44 26.19 6.95
N SER A 2 13.29 26.94 8.03
CA SER A 2 12.02 27.07 8.74
C SER A 2 11.27 28.23 8.08
N VAL A 3 10.08 27.98 7.54
CA VAL A 3 9.24 29.02 6.93
C VAL A 3 8.14 29.35 7.94
N GLY A 4 8.18 30.51 8.58
CA GLY A 4 7.18 30.92 9.56
C GLY A 4 6.69 32.34 9.31
N ASP A 5 5.37 32.53 9.34
CA ASP A 5 4.68 33.83 9.27
C ASP A 5 4.60 34.50 10.67
N GLY A 6 5.69 34.45 11.44
CA GLY A 6 5.81 35.06 12.77
C GLY A 6 4.88 34.53 13.88
N SER A 7 3.89 33.68 13.57
CA SER A 7 2.81 33.30 14.49
C SER A 7 2.66 31.79 14.71
N LYS A 8 3.31 30.95 13.89
CA LYS A 8 3.37 29.49 14.07
C LYS A 8 4.74 28.94 13.68
N LEU A 9 5.34 28.14 14.57
CA LEU A 9 6.51 27.35 14.26
C LEU A 9 6.10 26.25 13.27
N VAL A 10 6.46 26.41 11.99
CA VAL A 10 6.26 25.36 10.98
C VAL A 10 7.45 24.41 11.05
N ILE A 11 7.20 23.18 11.49
CA ILE A 11 8.20 22.12 11.47
C ILE A 11 8.22 21.53 10.04
N PRO A 12 9.37 21.51 9.36
CA PRO A 12 9.45 20.92 8.03
C PRO A 12 9.19 19.41 8.11
N TYR A 13 8.29 18.90 7.27
CA TYR A 13 8.00 17.46 7.16
C TYR A 13 9.19 16.67 6.59
N TYR A 14 10.10 17.36 5.89
CA TYR A 14 11.31 16.78 5.32
C TYR A 14 12.41 17.81 5.17
N ASN A 15 13.65 17.37 5.37
CA ASN A 15 14.85 18.16 5.11
C ASN A 15 15.80 17.35 4.22
N LYS A 16 16.11 17.88 3.03
CA LYS A 16 17.05 17.29 2.08
C LYS A 16 18.24 18.22 1.90
N GLY A 17 19.44 17.71 2.16
CA GLY A 17 20.67 18.39 1.77
C GLY A 17 20.77 18.36 0.25
N LEU A 18 20.69 19.52 -0.41
CA LEU A 18 20.83 19.59 -1.87
C LEU A 18 22.28 19.36 -2.28
N LEU A 19 23.24 19.97 -1.58
CA LEU A 19 24.69 19.77 -1.74
C LEU A 19 25.46 20.13 -0.47
N PRO A 20 26.58 19.45 -0.15
CA PRO A 20 27.48 19.86 0.91
C PRO A 20 28.15 21.21 0.59
N GLY A 21 28.20 22.12 1.57
CA GLY A 21 29.04 23.32 1.53
C GLY A 21 28.59 24.48 0.63
N ASN A 22 27.47 24.37 -0.09
CA ASN A 22 27.00 25.44 -0.97
C ASN A 22 25.93 26.31 -0.29
N VAL A 23 26.09 27.63 -0.40
CA VAL A 23 25.07 28.62 0.03
C VAL A 23 23.97 28.68 -1.02
N ILE A 24 22.71 28.66 -0.57
CA ILE A 24 21.54 28.89 -1.44
C ILE A 24 21.22 30.38 -1.41
N TRP A 25 21.35 31.05 -2.55
CA TRP A 25 21.12 32.51 -2.66
C TRP A 25 19.67 32.86 -2.93
N LYS A 26 19.01 32.09 -3.79
CA LYS A 26 17.61 32.29 -4.18
C LYS A 26 16.92 30.97 -4.40
N LEU A 27 15.67 30.91 -3.92
CA LEU A 27 14.70 29.87 -4.24
C LEU A 27 13.59 30.49 -5.10
N ASP A 28 13.17 29.78 -6.13
CA ASP A 28 12.04 30.16 -6.99
C ASP A 28 11.18 28.94 -7.30
N LEU A 29 9.88 29.13 -7.47
CA LEU A 29 8.97 28.04 -7.83
C LEU A 29 8.88 27.91 -9.35
N SER A 30 8.79 26.68 -9.84
CA SER A 30 8.44 26.45 -11.24
C SER A 30 7.03 26.98 -11.54
N LYS A 31 6.78 27.39 -12.79
CA LYS A 31 5.50 27.98 -13.19
C LYS A 31 4.28 27.08 -12.89
N ASP A 32 4.48 25.77 -13.04
CA ASP A 32 3.52 24.71 -12.76
C ASP A 32 3.51 24.29 -11.27
N ARG A 33 4.35 24.89 -10.42
CA ARG A 33 4.48 24.60 -8.99
C ARG A 33 4.75 23.13 -8.69
N THR A 34 5.58 22.48 -9.50
CA THR A 34 6.01 21.08 -9.31
C THR A 34 7.44 20.96 -8.80
N ALA A 35 8.23 22.02 -8.95
CA ALA A 35 9.63 22.05 -8.55
C ALA A 35 10.03 23.40 -7.94
N VAL A 36 11.07 23.37 -7.13
CA VAL A 36 11.81 24.53 -6.63
C VAL A 36 13.14 24.61 -7.37
N TYR A 37 13.46 25.77 -7.90
CA TYR A 37 14.78 26.10 -8.43
C TYR A 37 15.59 26.77 -7.33
N ALA A 38 16.71 26.16 -6.97
CA ALA A 38 17.67 26.70 -6.02
C ALA A 38 18.92 27.17 -6.76
N THR A 39 19.29 28.42 -6.59
CA THR A 39 20.53 28.99 -7.14
C THR A 39 21.64 28.95 -6.10
N THR A 40 22.82 28.53 -6.53
CA THR A 40 24.06 28.46 -5.75
C THR A 40 25.13 29.27 -6.46
N ASP A 41 26.33 29.41 -5.88
CA ASP A 41 27.46 30.12 -6.47
C ASP A 41 27.83 29.64 -7.89
N PHE A 42 27.66 28.34 -8.16
CA PHE A 42 28.20 27.71 -9.36
C PHE A 42 27.15 27.05 -10.26
N LYS A 43 25.89 26.91 -9.79
CA LYS A 43 24.82 26.25 -10.56
C LYS A 43 23.42 26.52 -10.05
N VAL A 44 22.46 26.19 -10.91
CA VAL A 44 21.02 26.14 -10.59
C VAL A 44 20.59 24.68 -10.46
N ILE A 45 19.92 24.35 -9.36
CA ILE A 45 19.40 23.01 -9.05
C ILE A 45 17.89 23.06 -9.15
N LYS A 46 17.30 22.16 -9.95
CA LYS A 46 15.86 21.92 -9.96
C LYS A 46 15.56 20.74 -9.02
N HIS A 47 14.73 20.97 -8.01
CA HIS A 47 14.33 19.92 -7.06
C HIS A 47 12.80 19.79 -7.06
N PRO A 48 12.21 18.59 -7.21
CA PRO A 48 10.77 18.42 -7.12
C PRO A 48 10.24 18.80 -5.73
N ILE A 49 9.01 19.31 -5.67
CA ILE A 49 8.36 19.67 -4.39
C ILE A 49 7.99 18.44 -3.57
N GLN A 50 7.69 17.33 -4.24
CA GLN A 50 7.29 16.06 -3.64
C GLN A 50 8.00 14.91 -4.34
N GLU A 51 8.29 13.84 -3.59
CA GLU A 51 8.89 12.61 -4.10
C GLU A 51 8.09 11.40 -3.58
N CYS A 52 6.76 11.45 -3.68
CA CYS A 52 5.86 10.46 -3.08
C CYS A 52 6.17 9.02 -3.52
N SER A 53 6.52 8.84 -4.80
CA SER A 53 6.82 7.52 -5.39
C SER A 53 8.03 6.80 -4.78
N THR A 54 8.82 7.46 -3.92
CA THR A 54 9.91 6.82 -3.17
C THR A 54 9.42 5.88 -2.06
N PHE A 55 8.14 5.95 -1.69
CA PHE A 55 7.52 5.11 -0.66
C PHE A 55 6.73 3.95 -1.28
N SER A 56 7.02 2.74 -0.81
CA SER A 56 6.44 1.49 -1.35
C SER A 56 5.39 0.84 -0.43
N THR A 57 5.10 1.44 0.73
CA THR A 57 4.07 0.95 1.67
C THR A 57 3.20 2.10 2.17
N CYS A 58 1.95 1.80 2.50
CA CYS A 58 1.01 2.79 3.01
C CYS A 58 1.55 3.47 4.27
N GLU A 59 2.10 2.70 5.21
CA GLU A 59 2.60 3.19 6.48
C GLU A 59 3.80 4.14 6.31
N SER A 60 4.68 3.86 5.34
CA SER A 60 5.82 4.73 5.03
C SER A 60 5.39 6.03 4.31
N CYS A 61 4.38 5.94 3.44
CA CYS A 61 3.83 7.06 2.68
C CYS A 61 3.04 8.03 3.59
N SER A 62 2.00 7.51 4.24
CA SER A 62 1.07 8.27 5.09
C SER A 62 1.65 8.58 6.47
N GLY A 63 2.79 8.00 6.82
CA GLY A 63 3.47 8.17 8.11
C GLY A 63 4.34 9.41 8.25
N ARG A 64 4.66 10.08 7.14
CA ARG A 64 5.65 11.16 7.09
C ARG A 64 5.05 12.54 7.41
N GLY A 65 3.73 12.68 7.27
CA GLY A 65 3.08 13.99 7.33
C GLY A 65 3.44 14.90 6.15
N ASP A 66 3.84 14.32 5.01
CA ASP A 66 4.06 15.07 3.77
C ASP A 66 2.69 15.50 3.21
N PRO A 67 2.38 16.80 3.15
CA PRO A 67 1.04 17.27 2.79
C PRO A 67 0.69 17.02 1.31
N PHE A 68 1.68 16.68 0.47
CA PHE A 68 1.45 16.37 -0.93
C PHE A 68 1.15 14.89 -1.16
N CYS A 69 1.62 14.01 -0.28
CA CYS A 69 1.61 12.58 -0.48
C CYS A 69 0.46 11.88 0.25
N GLY A 70 -0.06 10.83 -0.38
CA GLY A 70 -0.96 9.88 0.23
C GLY A 70 -0.92 8.55 -0.51
N TRP A 71 -1.41 7.52 0.17
CA TRP A 71 -1.44 6.17 -0.38
C TRP A 71 -2.68 6.00 -1.25
N CYS A 72 -2.47 5.83 -2.55
CA CYS A 72 -3.53 5.53 -3.51
C CYS A 72 -3.86 4.04 -3.42
N THR A 73 -4.80 3.70 -2.54
CA THR A 73 -5.01 2.34 -2.04
C THR A 73 -5.15 1.31 -3.14
N LEU A 74 -6.14 1.45 -4.04
CA LEU A 74 -6.39 0.45 -5.09
C LEU A 74 -5.30 0.37 -6.17
N TYR A 75 -4.43 1.37 -6.27
CA TYR A 75 -3.28 1.37 -7.19
C TYR A 75 -1.98 0.91 -6.51
N ASN A 76 -2.02 0.62 -5.21
CA ASN A 76 -0.89 0.13 -4.43
C ASN A 76 0.36 1.02 -4.54
N LYS A 77 0.19 2.35 -4.51
CA LYS A 77 1.29 3.30 -4.69
C LYS A 77 1.14 4.54 -3.82
N CYS A 78 2.25 5.14 -3.45
CA CYS A 78 2.28 6.48 -2.88
C CYS A 78 2.34 7.53 -4.00
N SER A 79 1.41 8.47 -4.02
CA SER A 79 1.33 9.50 -5.05
C SER A 79 0.76 10.81 -4.52
N VAL A 80 0.74 11.84 -5.36
CA VAL A 80 -0.12 13.00 -5.12
C VAL A 80 -1.58 12.63 -5.40
N ARG A 81 -2.53 13.38 -4.82
CA ARG A 81 -3.96 13.11 -4.95
C ARG A 81 -4.46 13.15 -6.39
N SER A 82 -3.94 14.07 -7.21
CA SER A 82 -4.32 14.21 -8.63
C SER A 82 -3.91 13.01 -9.50
N GLU A 83 -2.97 12.19 -9.05
CA GLU A 83 -2.51 10.97 -9.75
C GLU A 83 -3.21 9.70 -9.26
N CYS A 84 -4.20 9.85 -8.37
CA CYS A 84 -5.02 8.79 -7.83
C CYS A 84 -6.45 8.94 -8.30
N ALA A 85 -6.84 8.14 -9.30
CA ALA A 85 -8.18 8.13 -9.86
C ALA A 85 -9.22 7.83 -8.77
N ASP A 86 -10.34 8.56 -8.82
CA ASP A 86 -11.46 8.44 -7.88
C ASP A 86 -11.07 8.59 -6.40
N SER A 87 -9.97 9.31 -6.12
CA SER A 87 -9.50 9.59 -4.76
C SER A 87 -10.51 10.37 -3.91
N SER A 88 -11.46 11.09 -4.54
CA SER A 88 -12.54 11.81 -3.86
C SER A 88 -13.72 10.92 -3.47
N LEU A 89 -13.80 9.68 -3.97
CA LEU A 89 -14.94 8.78 -3.71
C LEU A 89 -15.01 8.36 -2.24
N SER A 90 -13.86 8.24 -1.57
CA SER A 90 -13.78 7.86 -0.16
C SER A 90 -12.39 8.20 0.39
N PRO A 91 -12.25 8.56 1.68
CA PRO A 91 -10.95 8.69 2.32
C PRO A 91 -10.12 7.40 2.27
N LEU A 92 -10.77 6.24 2.12
CA LEU A 92 -10.11 4.94 1.98
C LEU A 92 -9.42 4.77 0.61
N ARG A 93 -9.79 5.55 -0.41
CA ARG A 93 -9.14 5.54 -1.73
C ARG A 93 -7.78 6.23 -1.71
N PHE A 94 -7.61 7.22 -0.84
CA PHE A 94 -6.39 8.03 -0.74
C PHE A 94 -6.05 8.30 0.73
N ALA A 95 -5.30 7.38 1.34
CA ALA A 95 -4.98 7.45 2.76
C ALA A 95 -3.84 8.44 3.03
N THR A 96 -4.13 9.51 3.78
CA THR A 96 -3.15 10.51 4.22
C THR A 96 -2.63 10.24 5.63
N GLU A 97 -3.23 9.29 6.35
CA GLU A 97 -2.85 8.89 7.71
C GLU A 97 -2.68 7.37 7.80
N LYS A 98 -1.76 6.93 8.67
CA LYS A 98 -1.50 5.49 8.94
C LYS A 98 -2.75 4.72 9.38
N SER A 99 -3.65 5.37 10.13
CA SER A 99 -4.90 4.79 10.63
C SER A 99 -5.88 4.38 9.52
N ILE A 100 -5.71 4.94 8.32
CA ILE A 100 -6.57 4.71 7.15
C ILE A 100 -5.98 3.63 6.23
N CYS A 101 -4.76 3.15 6.49
CA CYS A 101 -4.14 2.10 5.70
C CYS A 101 -4.99 0.83 5.67
N VAL A 102 -5.15 0.25 4.49
CA VAL A 102 -5.87 -1.00 4.28
C VAL A 102 -5.07 -2.17 4.81
N SER A 103 -5.71 -3.11 5.50
CA SER A 103 -5.06 -4.32 5.98
C SER A 103 -6.03 -5.49 6.08
N ILE A 104 -5.54 -6.70 5.81
CA ILE A 104 -6.28 -7.93 6.12
C ILE A 104 -6.04 -8.24 7.60
N VAL A 105 -7.03 -7.99 8.45
CA VAL A 105 -6.85 -8.08 9.91
C VAL A 105 -6.95 -9.51 10.40
N SER A 106 -7.82 -10.33 9.82
CA SER A 106 -7.99 -11.72 10.20
C SER A 106 -8.48 -12.57 9.04
N THR A 107 -8.28 -13.88 9.17
CA THR A 107 -8.91 -14.89 8.32
C THR A 107 -9.66 -15.87 9.19
N ASN A 108 -10.75 -16.42 8.66
CA ASN A 108 -11.50 -17.50 9.26
C ASN A 108 -11.65 -18.65 8.24
N PRO A 109 -11.13 -19.85 8.54
CA PRO A 109 -10.23 -20.19 9.65
C PRO A 109 -8.91 -19.37 9.69
N ASP A 110 -8.15 -19.48 10.77
CA ASP A 110 -6.82 -18.87 10.90
C ASP A 110 -5.70 -19.72 10.27
N LYS A 111 -5.95 -21.02 10.06
CA LYS A 111 -5.05 -21.98 9.41
C LYS A 111 -5.80 -22.88 8.43
N PHE A 112 -5.15 -23.26 7.35
CA PHE A 112 -5.78 -23.97 6.24
C PHE A 112 -5.13 -25.34 6.00
N PRO A 113 -5.91 -26.40 5.72
CA PRO A 113 -5.34 -27.68 5.33
C PRO A 113 -4.62 -27.55 3.98
N TYR A 114 -3.45 -28.16 3.87
CA TYR A 114 -2.67 -28.17 2.63
C TYR A 114 -3.35 -29.04 1.57
N GLY A 115 -3.55 -28.45 0.39
CA GLY A 115 -4.05 -29.17 -0.78
C GLY A 115 -5.54 -29.52 -0.78
N VAL A 116 -6.29 -29.11 0.23
CA VAL A 116 -7.74 -29.29 0.30
C VAL A 116 -8.43 -27.94 0.11
N SER A 117 -9.30 -27.85 -0.90
CA SER A 117 -10.07 -26.63 -1.13
C SER A 117 -11.06 -26.42 0.00
N THR A 118 -10.89 -25.32 0.72
CA THR A 118 -11.64 -24.93 1.91
C THR A 118 -12.10 -23.49 1.74
N GLN A 119 -13.20 -23.14 2.40
CA GLN A 119 -13.69 -21.78 2.40
C GLN A 119 -12.89 -20.91 3.37
N LEU A 120 -12.40 -19.77 2.87
CA LEU A 120 -11.66 -18.75 3.59
C LEU A 120 -12.51 -17.47 3.62
N GLU A 121 -12.68 -16.88 4.79
CA GLU A 121 -13.25 -15.54 4.96
C GLU A 121 -12.17 -14.59 5.47
N ALA A 122 -11.86 -13.55 4.71
CA ALA A 122 -10.87 -12.54 5.05
C ALA A 122 -11.57 -11.25 5.48
N THR A 123 -11.32 -10.81 6.71
CA THR A 123 -11.78 -9.52 7.22
C THR A 123 -10.75 -8.46 6.90
N VAL A 124 -11.19 -7.39 6.23
CA VAL A 124 -10.36 -6.32 5.71
C VAL A 124 -10.75 -5.01 6.39
N GLN A 125 -9.79 -4.42 7.09
CA GLN A 125 -9.94 -3.08 7.63
C GLN A 125 -9.68 -2.05 6.53
N ASN A 126 -10.47 -0.97 6.51
CA ASN A 126 -10.34 0.13 5.56
C ASN A 126 -10.43 -0.31 4.09
N LEU A 127 -11.28 -1.30 3.79
CA LEU A 127 -11.54 -1.73 2.41
C LEU A 127 -12.23 -0.61 1.61
N PRO A 128 -11.63 -0.09 0.53
CA PRO A 128 -12.24 1.01 -0.22
C PRO A 128 -13.53 0.56 -0.92
N PRO A 129 -14.50 1.45 -1.19
CA PRO A 129 -15.59 1.14 -2.10
C PRO A 129 -15.06 1.03 -3.53
N LEU A 130 -15.62 0.15 -4.36
CA LEU A 130 -15.35 0.07 -5.81
C LEU A 130 -16.37 0.91 -6.59
N THR A 131 -16.01 1.33 -7.80
CA THR A 131 -16.97 1.91 -8.74
C THR A 131 -17.92 0.84 -9.29
N ALA A 132 -19.09 1.25 -9.78
CA ALA A 132 -20.13 0.32 -10.22
C ALA A 132 -19.63 -0.65 -11.31
N GLY A 133 -19.93 -1.95 -11.13
CA GLY A 133 -19.51 -3.01 -12.06
C GLY A 133 -18.15 -3.64 -11.75
N ASN A 134 -17.39 -3.09 -10.80
CA ASN A 134 -16.12 -3.65 -10.38
C ASN A 134 -16.25 -4.57 -9.16
N THR A 135 -15.33 -5.53 -9.05
CA THR A 135 -15.31 -6.56 -8.00
C THR A 135 -13.91 -6.78 -7.43
N TYR A 136 -13.88 -7.30 -6.21
CA TYR A 136 -12.65 -7.79 -5.59
C TYR A 136 -12.42 -9.28 -5.90
N GLN A 137 -11.16 -9.65 -6.05
CA GLN A 137 -10.73 -11.04 -6.28
C GLN A 137 -9.61 -11.41 -5.31
N CYS A 138 -9.69 -12.60 -4.71
CA CYS A 138 -8.58 -13.19 -3.98
C CYS A 138 -7.56 -13.78 -4.95
N TYR A 139 -6.30 -13.52 -4.63
CA TYR A 139 -5.16 -14.23 -5.19
C TYR A 139 -4.45 -14.95 -4.05
N ILE A 140 -4.32 -16.27 -4.17
CA ILE A 140 -3.54 -17.10 -3.24
C ILE A 140 -2.37 -17.65 -4.02
N ASN A 141 -1.15 -17.38 -3.57
CA ASN A 141 0.09 -17.76 -4.27
C ASN A 141 0.08 -17.34 -5.75
N ASN A 142 -0.30 -16.08 -6.01
CA ASN A 142 -0.48 -15.53 -7.36
C ASN A 142 -1.51 -16.22 -8.27
N LYS A 143 -2.33 -17.16 -7.76
CA LYS A 143 -3.44 -17.76 -8.50
C LYS A 143 -4.77 -17.17 -8.07
N VAL A 144 -5.58 -16.74 -9.04
CA VAL A 144 -6.93 -16.24 -8.80
C VAL A 144 -7.81 -17.33 -8.19
N GLN A 145 -8.63 -16.93 -7.21
CA GLN A 145 -9.56 -17.83 -6.54
C GLN A 145 -11.00 -17.38 -6.78
N THR A 146 -11.93 -18.33 -6.72
CA THR A 146 -13.36 -18.03 -6.67
C THR A 146 -13.63 -17.13 -5.49
N THR A 147 -14.18 -15.94 -5.75
CA THR A 147 -14.32 -14.87 -4.76
C THR A 147 -15.75 -14.34 -4.75
N SER A 148 -16.30 -14.12 -3.56
CA SER A 148 -17.53 -13.39 -3.35
C SER A 148 -17.37 -12.40 -2.20
N THR A 149 -17.92 -11.20 -2.35
CA THR A 149 -17.92 -10.19 -1.28
C THR A 149 -19.19 -10.36 -0.47
N ILE A 150 -19.07 -10.65 0.83
CA ILE A 150 -20.24 -10.90 1.69
C ILE A 150 -20.83 -9.58 2.19
N ASN A 151 -19.97 -8.65 2.59
CA ASN A 151 -20.32 -7.33 3.11
C ASN A 151 -19.21 -6.32 2.76
N SER A 152 -19.30 -5.08 3.25
CA SER A 152 -18.36 -4.01 2.90
C SER A 152 -16.90 -4.26 3.28
N ASN A 153 -16.62 -5.23 4.17
CA ASN A 153 -15.29 -5.45 4.76
C ASN A 153 -14.84 -6.91 4.74
N THR A 154 -15.67 -7.84 4.24
CA THR A 154 -15.41 -9.28 4.31
C THR A 154 -15.46 -9.89 2.92
N VAL A 155 -14.37 -10.53 2.54
CA VAL A 155 -14.22 -11.21 1.25
C VAL A 155 -14.13 -12.71 1.52
N LYS A 156 -14.96 -13.49 0.82
CA LYS A 156 -15.00 -14.95 0.87
C LYS A 156 -14.33 -15.53 -0.36
N CYS A 157 -13.45 -16.49 -0.14
CA CYS A 157 -12.63 -17.11 -1.18
C CYS A 157 -12.52 -18.62 -0.97
N SER A 158 -12.28 -19.37 -2.04
CA SER A 158 -11.87 -20.78 -1.93
C SER A 158 -10.35 -20.88 -1.92
N THR A 159 -9.79 -21.75 -1.07
CA THR A 159 -8.35 -22.05 -1.12
C THR A 159 -8.03 -22.96 -2.31
N PRO A 160 -6.83 -22.84 -2.90
CA PRO A 160 -6.41 -23.72 -4.00
C PRO A 160 -6.09 -25.14 -3.50
N ASP A 161 -6.00 -26.07 -4.46
CA ASP A 161 -5.45 -27.40 -4.24
C ASP A 161 -3.92 -27.39 -4.10
N SER A 162 -3.31 -28.57 -3.95
CA SER A 162 -1.86 -28.71 -3.72
C SER A 162 -1.02 -28.22 -4.89
N SER A 163 -1.55 -28.22 -6.12
CA SER A 163 -0.86 -27.69 -7.30
C SER A 163 -0.76 -26.16 -7.26
N GLY A 164 -1.60 -25.50 -6.46
CA GLY A 164 -1.60 -24.06 -6.24
C GLY A 164 -0.72 -23.59 -5.09
N LEU A 165 -0.14 -24.49 -4.32
CA LEU A 165 0.59 -24.16 -3.10
C LEU A 165 2.09 -24.49 -3.23
N PRO A 166 2.96 -23.74 -2.54
CA PRO A 166 4.38 -24.08 -2.45
C PRO A 166 4.58 -25.33 -1.58
N GLU A 167 5.59 -26.14 -1.88
CA GLU A 167 5.89 -27.34 -1.12
C GLU A 167 6.23 -27.02 0.36
N ILE A 168 5.71 -27.83 1.28
CA ILE A 168 6.06 -27.75 2.69
C ILE A 168 7.45 -28.35 2.89
N THR A 169 8.42 -27.47 3.15
CA THR A 169 9.81 -27.83 3.45
C THR A 169 10.16 -27.68 4.93
N ASN A 170 9.30 -27.02 5.71
CA ASN A 170 9.52 -26.74 7.12
C ASN A 170 9.19 -27.98 7.99
N PRO A 171 10.04 -28.36 8.96
CA PRO A 171 9.76 -29.44 9.92
C PRO A 171 8.49 -29.23 10.76
N THR A 172 7.99 -28.00 10.92
CA THR A 172 6.72 -27.72 11.60
C THR A 172 5.49 -28.18 10.83
N GLY A 173 5.65 -28.62 9.57
CA GLY A 173 4.55 -29.10 8.73
C GLY A 173 3.66 -27.99 8.19
N ASP A 174 4.06 -26.72 8.26
CA ASP A 174 3.33 -25.59 7.70
C ASP A 174 4.16 -24.74 6.72
N VAL A 175 3.45 -24.03 5.84
CA VAL A 175 4.00 -23.07 4.89
C VAL A 175 3.16 -21.80 4.87
N LEU A 176 3.82 -20.64 4.90
CA LEU A 176 3.16 -19.34 4.80
C LEU A 176 2.97 -18.97 3.34
N VAL A 177 1.72 -18.72 2.95
CA VAL A 177 1.32 -18.43 1.57
C VAL A 177 0.71 -17.05 1.48
N GLU A 178 1.03 -16.34 0.41
CA GLU A 178 0.51 -14.99 0.17
C GLU A 178 -0.97 -15.03 -0.24
N LEU A 179 -1.83 -14.40 0.58
CA LEU A 179 -3.18 -13.99 0.24
C LEU A 179 -3.14 -12.50 -0.13
N ALA A 180 -3.57 -12.18 -1.34
CA ALA A 180 -3.71 -10.81 -1.81
C ALA A 180 -5.14 -10.53 -2.27
N LEU A 181 -5.60 -9.30 -2.08
CA LEU A 181 -6.82 -8.81 -2.75
C LEU A 181 -6.44 -8.00 -3.96
N TYR A 182 -7.14 -8.28 -5.05
CA TYR A 182 -7.04 -7.66 -6.36
C TYR A 182 -8.31 -6.89 -6.66
N SER A 183 -8.17 -5.70 -7.23
CA SER A 183 -9.29 -4.88 -7.70
C SER A 183 -9.44 -5.00 -9.22
N SER A 184 -10.61 -5.40 -9.72
CA SER A 184 -10.88 -5.39 -11.16
C SER A 184 -10.87 -3.98 -11.76
N GLU A 185 -11.08 -2.96 -10.94
CA GLU A 185 -11.13 -1.56 -11.35
C GLU A 185 -9.77 -1.03 -11.80
N THR A 186 -8.72 -1.38 -11.05
CA THR A 186 -7.36 -0.88 -11.28
C THR A 186 -6.45 -1.92 -11.90
N GLY A 187 -6.87 -3.19 -11.89
CA GLY A 187 -6.07 -4.30 -12.36
C GLY A 187 -4.88 -4.62 -11.45
N GLN A 188 -4.97 -4.29 -10.15
CA GLN A 188 -3.85 -4.38 -9.21
C GLN A 188 -4.19 -5.13 -7.93
N LYS A 189 -3.18 -5.83 -7.39
CA LYS A 189 -3.18 -6.30 -6.00
C LYS A 189 -2.82 -5.12 -5.10
N PHE A 190 -3.63 -4.88 -4.07
CA PHE A 190 -3.52 -3.67 -3.25
C PHE A 190 -3.36 -3.91 -1.75
N VAL A 191 -3.60 -5.14 -1.30
CA VAL A 191 -3.35 -5.54 0.08
C VAL A 191 -2.95 -7.01 0.11
N VAL A 192 -2.01 -7.34 0.98
CA VAL A 192 -1.37 -8.65 1.06
C VAL A 192 -1.25 -9.08 2.52
N LYS A 193 -1.45 -10.37 2.79
CA LYS A 193 -1.18 -11.03 4.07
C LYS A 193 -0.64 -12.44 3.84
N LYS A 194 0.30 -12.87 4.67
CA LYS A 194 0.73 -14.28 4.69
C LYS A 194 -0.16 -15.09 5.61
N ILE A 195 -0.72 -16.19 5.10
CA ILE A 195 -1.59 -17.11 5.83
C ILE A 195 -0.99 -18.53 5.84
N PRO A 196 -1.12 -19.29 6.94
CA PRO A 196 -0.52 -20.61 7.07
C PRO A 196 -1.36 -21.72 6.45
N PHE A 197 -0.70 -22.60 5.69
CA PHE A 197 -1.23 -23.89 5.23
C PHE A 197 -0.45 -25.03 5.90
N TYR A 198 -1.14 -26.08 6.36
CA TYR A 198 -0.51 -27.15 7.13
C TYR A 198 -0.79 -28.56 6.57
N ASP A 199 0.18 -29.45 6.72
CA ASP A 199 0.08 -30.88 6.46
C ASP A 199 0.73 -31.64 7.63
N CYS A 200 -0.10 -32.32 8.44
CA CYS A 200 0.35 -33.07 9.60
C CYS A 200 1.31 -34.22 9.23
N THR A 201 1.26 -34.75 8.00
CA THR A 201 2.16 -35.84 7.56
C THR A 201 3.59 -35.35 7.31
N LYS A 202 3.78 -34.04 7.19
CA LYS A 202 5.09 -33.40 6.97
C LYS A 202 5.76 -32.94 8.26
N MET A 203 5.06 -33.00 9.39
CA MET A 203 5.62 -32.64 10.70
C MET A 203 6.70 -33.65 11.11
N LYS A 204 7.90 -33.15 11.45
CA LYS A 204 8.99 -33.97 12.01
C LYS A 204 9.11 -33.63 13.49
N GLY A 205 8.77 -34.60 14.33
CA GLY A 205 8.94 -34.53 15.79
C GLY A 205 10.40 -34.67 16.22
#